data_AF-A0A535QE99-F1
#
_entry.id   AF-A0A535QE99-F1
#
_cell.length_a   1.000
_cell.length_b   1.000
_cell.length_c   1.000
_cell.angle_alpha   90.00
_cell.angle_beta   90.00
_cell.angle_gamma   90.00
#
_symmetry.space_group_name_H-M   'P 1'
#
loop_
_entity.id
_entity.type
_entity.pdbx_description
1 polymer ?
#
loop_
_entity_poly.entity_id
_entity_poly.type
_entity_poly.pdbx_seq_one_letter_code
_entity_poly.pdbx_strand_id
1 'polypeptide(L)'
;MMYREGDYQSDLDHGTLPQVSFMISDGLFSEHPPADIHTGQHEMAKIINALMASSSWTSSVLFLTYDEGGGFFDHVPPPQVDAYGMGMRVPMLVVSPWVKRGYVSGQLYEHASILKFIERRFGLRSLASMNHQFDTSTPSRYNDAAAGKTAGPPAPPRDGLTQIGDFLEVFDFSQNGDYHPNLPSAPGV
;
A
#
# COMPACT_ATOMS: atom_id res chain seq x y z
N MET A 1 13.20 -9.35 -11.88
CA MET A 1 12.90 -10.63 -11.20
C MET A 1 11.80 -10.32 -10.19
N MET A 2 10.69 -11.04 -10.21
CA MET A 2 9.55 -10.82 -9.31
C MET A 2 9.90 -11.40 -7.95
N TYR A 3 9.75 -10.64 -6.87
CA TYR A 3 10.04 -11.10 -5.51
C TYR A 3 8.93 -12.05 -5.05
N ARG A 4 9.26 -13.33 -4.87
CA ARG A 4 8.30 -14.39 -4.55
C ARG A 4 8.39 -14.81 -3.09
N GLU A 5 7.43 -15.61 -2.65
CA GLU A 5 7.33 -16.15 -1.30
C GLU A 5 8.59 -16.94 -0.89
N GLY A 6 9.22 -17.64 -1.85
CA GLY A 6 10.49 -18.34 -1.63
C GLY A 6 11.68 -17.40 -1.39
N ASP A 7 11.74 -16.27 -2.11
CA ASP A 7 12.77 -15.24 -1.89
C ASP A 7 12.56 -14.60 -0.52
N TYR A 8 11.31 -14.30 -0.17
CA TYR A 8 10.92 -13.77 1.14
C TYR A 8 11.34 -14.67 2.29
N GLN A 9 11.00 -15.96 2.24
CA GLN A 9 11.40 -16.89 3.30
C GLN A 9 12.92 -17.00 3.42
N SER A 10 13.63 -17.12 2.30
CA SER A 10 15.09 -17.15 2.29
C SER A 10 15.68 -15.90 2.92
N ASP A 11 15.14 -14.72 2.62
CA ASP A 11 15.62 -13.47 3.18
C ASP A 11 15.37 -13.34 4.68
N LEU A 12 14.24 -13.84 5.18
CA LEU A 12 13.98 -13.90 6.61
C LEU A 12 14.96 -14.83 7.33
N ASP A 13 15.23 -16.00 6.76
CA ASP A 13 16.13 -17.01 7.34
C ASP A 13 17.57 -16.50 7.45
N HIS A 14 18.03 -15.70 6.48
CA HIS A 14 19.39 -15.16 6.43
C HIS A 14 19.51 -13.73 6.95
N GLY A 15 18.40 -13.09 7.34
CA GLY A 15 18.38 -11.68 7.77
C GLY A 15 18.77 -10.71 6.66
N THR A 16 18.44 -11.03 5.41
CA THR A 16 18.81 -10.27 4.20
C THR A 16 17.63 -9.56 3.54
N LEU A 17 16.51 -9.38 4.27
CA LEU A 17 15.32 -8.72 3.76
C LEU A 17 15.68 -7.35 3.13
N PRO A 18 15.28 -7.10 1.86
CA PRO A 18 15.51 -5.81 1.23
C PRO A 18 14.83 -4.67 2.00
N GLN A 19 15.34 -3.46 1.83
CA GLN A 19 14.76 -2.24 2.44
C GLN A 19 13.31 -2.00 2.00
N VAL A 20 12.98 -2.39 0.76
CA VAL A 20 11.63 -2.37 0.19
C VAL A 20 11.46 -3.61 -0.68
N SER A 21 10.44 -4.42 -0.40
CA SER A 21 10.06 -5.59 -1.18
C SER A 21 8.57 -5.52 -1.53
N PHE A 22 8.26 -5.75 -2.80
CA PHE A 22 6.88 -5.92 -3.26
C PHE A 22 6.66 -7.40 -3.59
N MET A 23 5.80 -8.05 -2.83
CA MET A 23 5.41 -9.43 -3.08
C MET A 23 3.99 -9.45 -3.62
N ILE A 24 3.77 -10.25 -4.65
CA ILE A 24 2.45 -10.52 -5.21
C ILE A 24 2.25 -12.01 -5.09
N SER A 25 1.18 -12.40 -4.40
CA SER A 25 0.82 -13.80 -4.19
C SER A 25 0.49 -14.49 -5.51
N ASP A 26 0.83 -15.78 -5.60
CA ASP A 26 0.37 -16.64 -6.70
C ASP A 26 -1.17 -16.58 -6.87
N GLY A 27 -1.65 -16.71 -8.11
CA GLY A 27 -3.07 -16.60 -8.43
C GLY A 27 -3.98 -17.61 -7.70
N LEU A 28 -3.45 -18.75 -7.26
CA LEU A 28 -4.21 -19.71 -6.45
C LEU A 28 -4.45 -19.25 -5.01
N PHE A 29 -3.63 -18.32 -4.51
CA PHE A 29 -3.63 -17.86 -3.11
C PHE A 29 -3.88 -16.34 -2.99
N SER A 30 -4.11 -15.65 -4.10
CA SER A 30 -4.32 -14.20 -4.14
C SER A 30 -5.71 -13.74 -3.74
N GLU A 31 -6.61 -14.68 -3.46
CA GLU A 31 -8.04 -14.43 -3.23
C GLU A 31 -8.78 -13.84 -4.44
N HIS A 32 -8.14 -13.77 -5.61
CA HIS A 32 -8.79 -13.29 -6.83
C HIS A 32 -9.95 -14.23 -7.20
N PRO A 33 -11.17 -13.73 -7.43
CA PRO A 33 -12.31 -14.57 -7.81
C PRO A 33 -12.02 -15.43 -9.06
N PRO A 34 -12.39 -16.72 -9.08
CA PRO A 34 -13.25 -17.41 -8.12
C PRO A 34 -12.47 -18.20 -7.04
N ALA A 35 -11.23 -17.82 -6.72
CA ALA A 35 -10.42 -18.54 -5.73
C ALA A 35 -11.05 -18.54 -4.33
N ASP A 36 -10.74 -19.57 -3.54
CA ASP A 36 -11.22 -19.69 -2.16
C ASP A 36 -10.45 -18.75 -1.22
N ILE A 37 -11.18 -17.78 -0.64
CA ILE A 37 -10.65 -16.82 0.31
C ILE A 37 -10.00 -17.47 1.53
N HIS A 38 -10.46 -18.65 1.96
CA HIS A 38 -9.88 -19.34 3.11
C HIS A 38 -8.44 -19.79 2.83
N THR A 39 -8.16 -20.17 1.58
CA THR A 39 -6.83 -20.60 1.17
C THR A 39 -5.88 -19.39 1.14
N GLY A 40 -6.33 -18.27 0.57
CA GLY A 40 -5.54 -17.03 0.56
C GLY A 40 -5.27 -16.49 1.96
N GLN A 41 -6.29 -16.46 2.83
CA GLN A 41 -6.15 -16.06 4.23
C GLN A 41 -5.15 -16.93 4.99
N HIS A 42 -5.18 -18.25 4.75
CA HIS A 42 -4.23 -19.17 5.35
C HIS A 42 -2.79 -18.89 4.91
N GLU A 43 -2.59 -18.57 3.63
CA GLU A 43 -1.26 -18.25 3.10
C GLU A 43 -0.76 -16.88 3.62
N MET A 44 -1.61 -15.86 3.64
CA MET A 44 -1.26 -14.55 4.21
C MET A 44 -0.90 -14.64 5.69
N ALA A 45 -1.60 -15.51 6.46
CA ALA A 45 -1.26 -15.76 7.84
C ALA A 45 0.15 -16.34 8.00
N LYS A 46 0.60 -17.23 7.10
CA LYS A 46 1.98 -17.76 7.13
C LYS A 46 3.00 -16.65 6.90
N ILE A 47 2.79 -15.81 5.89
CA ILE A 47 3.70 -14.70 5.56
C ILE A 47 3.86 -13.73 6.74
N ILE A 48 2.73 -13.36 7.36
CA ILE A 48 2.71 -12.45 8.52
C ILE A 48 3.41 -13.11 9.72
N ASN A 49 3.05 -14.35 10.03
CA ASN A 49 3.65 -15.08 11.16
C ASN A 49 5.16 -15.31 10.97
N ALA A 50 5.61 -15.57 9.74
CA ALA A 50 7.02 -15.69 9.42
C ALA A 50 7.77 -14.38 9.68
N LEU A 51 7.21 -13.22 9.31
CA LEU A 51 7.82 -11.93 9.65
C LEU A 51 7.94 -11.76 11.16
N MET A 52 6.85 -12.01 11.88
CA MET A 52 6.75 -11.83 13.34
C MET A 52 7.72 -12.74 14.11
N ALA A 53 8.03 -13.93 13.58
CA ALA A 53 8.98 -14.87 14.16
C ALA A 53 10.45 -14.58 13.77
N SER A 54 10.68 -13.78 12.74
CA SER A 54 12.02 -13.49 12.22
C SER A 54 12.78 -12.45 13.05
N SER A 55 14.10 -12.43 12.89
CA SER A 55 14.96 -11.37 13.41
C SER A 55 14.66 -9.99 12.80
N SER A 56 13.99 -9.93 11.65
CA SER A 56 13.63 -8.69 10.97
C SER A 56 12.39 -8.01 11.59
N TRP A 57 11.61 -8.70 12.42
CA TRP A 57 10.34 -8.20 12.97
C TRP A 57 10.46 -6.80 13.60
N THR A 58 11.50 -6.60 14.42
CA THR A 58 11.68 -5.38 15.22
C THR A 58 11.99 -4.15 14.37
N SER A 59 12.34 -4.30 13.10
CA SER A 59 12.68 -3.21 12.19
C SER A 59 11.80 -3.15 10.95
N SER A 60 10.71 -3.92 10.90
CA SER A 60 9.90 -4.08 9.70
C SER A 60 8.46 -3.61 9.88
N VAL A 61 7.84 -3.28 8.76
CA VAL A 61 6.39 -3.15 8.60
C VAL A 61 5.97 -3.93 7.36
N LEU A 62 4.87 -4.67 7.48
CA LEU A 62 4.21 -5.34 6.37
C LEU A 62 2.89 -4.63 6.08
N PHE A 63 2.72 -4.24 4.81
CA PHE A 63 1.45 -3.75 4.27
C PHE A 63 0.82 -4.88 3.47
N LEU A 64 -0.37 -5.32 3.89
CA LEU A 64 -1.19 -6.27 3.14
C LEU A 64 -2.38 -5.51 2.55
N THR A 65 -2.49 -5.55 1.24
CA THR A 65 -3.53 -4.86 0.46
C THR A 65 -3.93 -5.73 -0.72
N TYR A 66 -5.06 -5.38 -1.32
CA TYR A 66 -5.52 -5.92 -2.59
C TYR A 66 -5.22 -4.90 -3.70
N ASP A 67 -5.17 -5.35 -4.95
CA ASP A 67 -5.02 -4.47 -6.12
C ASP A 67 -6.36 -3.88 -6.57
N GLU A 68 -7.45 -4.64 -6.39
CA GLU A 68 -8.81 -4.23 -6.72
C GLU A 68 -9.88 -4.88 -5.80
N GLY A 69 -11.17 -4.60 -6.06
CA GLY A 69 -12.30 -4.96 -5.17
C GLY A 69 -13.01 -6.30 -5.48
N GLY A 70 -12.52 -7.09 -6.41
CA GLY A 70 -13.07 -8.37 -6.88
C GLY A 70 -14.41 -8.28 -7.61
N GLY A 71 -14.92 -7.08 -7.87
CA GLY A 71 -16.30 -6.84 -8.32
C GLY A 71 -17.36 -7.07 -7.23
N PHE A 72 -16.95 -7.24 -5.96
CA PHE A 72 -17.88 -7.33 -4.83
C PHE A 72 -18.46 -5.96 -4.49
N PHE A 73 -19.66 -5.95 -3.89
CA PHE A 73 -20.33 -4.72 -3.50
C PHE A 73 -19.65 -4.06 -2.29
N ASP A 74 -19.31 -2.78 -2.42
CA ASP A 74 -18.99 -1.89 -1.30
C ASP A 74 -20.03 -0.76 -1.23
N HIS A 75 -20.49 -0.44 -0.02
CA HIS A 75 -21.55 0.55 0.18
C HIS A 75 -21.06 1.99 0.16
N VAL A 76 -19.75 2.24 0.26
CA VAL A 76 -19.18 3.59 0.28
C VAL A 76 -18.90 4.02 -1.15
N PRO A 77 -19.54 5.10 -1.63
CA PRO A 77 -19.21 5.66 -2.93
C PRO A 77 -17.72 6.07 -2.98
N PRO A 78 -16.99 5.72 -4.05
CA PRO A 78 -15.60 6.11 -4.18
C PRO A 78 -15.39 7.63 -4.07
N PRO A 79 -14.47 8.09 -3.18
CA PRO A 79 -14.20 9.51 -3.02
C PRO A 79 -13.80 10.20 -4.32
N GLN A 80 -14.43 11.34 -4.59
CA GLN A 80 -14.12 12.17 -5.76
C GLN A 80 -13.09 13.23 -5.37
N VAL A 81 -11.81 12.89 -5.54
CA VAL A 81 -10.68 13.79 -5.20
C VAL A 81 -10.11 14.55 -6.39
N ASP A 82 -10.53 14.18 -7.60
CA ASP A 82 -10.14 14.80 -8.86
C ASP A 82 -11.12 14.42 -9.99
N ALA A 83 -10.73 14.66 -11.26
CA ALA A 83 -11.55 14.34 -12.43
C ALA A 83 -11.83 12.84 -12.62
N TYR A 84 -11.03 11.97 -12.00
CA TYR A 84 -11.17 10.51 -12.06
C TYR A 84 -11.87 9.93 -10.83
N GLY A 85 -11.65 10.53 -9.67
CA GLY A 85 -12.00 9.94 -8.39
C GLY A 85 -11.15 8.72 -8.04
N MET A 86 -11.35 8.21 -6.85
CA MET A 86 -10.73 6.96 -6.39
C MET A 86 -11.49 5.73 -6.92
N GLY A 87 -10.89 4.56 -6.77
CA GLY A 87 -11.56 3.29 -7.01
C GLY A 87 -12.42 2.84 -5.82
N MET A 88 -13.00 1.64 -5.94
CA MET A 88 -13.66 0.96 -4.81
C MET A 88 -12.68 0.76 -3.66
N ARG A 89 -13.20 0.76 -2.43
CA ARG A 89 -12.37 0.50 -1.26
C ARG A 89 -11.84 -0.93 -1.30
N VAL A 90 -10.59 -1.09 -0.89
CA VAL A 90 -9.96 -2.38 -0.64
C VAL A 90 -9.52 -2.47 0.82
N PRO A 91 -9.44 -3.68 1.41
CA PRO A 91 -8.84 -3.85 2.72
C PRO A 91 -7.35 -3.45 2.72
N MET A 92 -6.91 -2.88 3.85
CA MET A 92 -5.51 -2.56 4.12
C MET A 92 -5.19 -2.96 5.56
N LEU A 93 -4.17 -3.80 5.73
CA LEU A 93 -3.61 -4.15 7.03
C LEU A 93 -2.15 -3.66 7.10
N VAL A 94 -1.82 -2.97 8.19
CA VAL A 94 -0.46 -2.55 8.50
C VAL A 94 0.00 -3.32 9.74
N VAL A 95 0.99 -4.19 9.58
CA VAL A 95 1.46 -5.11 10.62
C VAL A 95 2.90 -4.80 10.97
N SER A 96 3.13 -4.39 12.21
CA SER A 96 4.44 -4.00 12.72
C SER A 96 4.43 -3.97 14.26
N PRO A 97 5.57 -4.10 14.95
CA PRO A 97 5.62 -3.81 16.38
C PRO A 97 5.45 -2.30 16.68
N TRP A 98 5.50 -1.44 15.66
CA TRP A 98 5.49 0.02 15.79
C TRP A 98 4.15 0.68 15.46
N VAL A 99 3.16 -0.08 14.98
CA VAL A 99 1.83 0.46 14.74
C VAL A 99 1.00 0.50 16.01
N LYS A 100 0.07 1.44 16.08
CA LYS A 100 -0.92 1.53 17.16
C LYS A 100 -1.69 0.21 17.26
N ARG A 101 -1.67 -0.43 18.44
CA ARG A 101 -2.34 -1.72 18.68
C ARG A 101 -3.85 -1.58 18.60
N GLY A 102 -4.50 -2.50 17.88
CA GLY A 102 -5.97 -2.55 17.79
C GLY A 102 -6.60 -1.30 17.18
N TYR A 103 -5.84 -0.55 16.38
CA TYR A 103 -6.24 0.74 15.84
C TYR A 103 -6.87 0.61 14.46
N VAL A 104 -8.02 1.24 14.27
CA VAL A 104 -8.66 1.43 12.95
C VAL A 104 -8.53 2.89 12.58
N SER A 105 -7.80 3.16 11.49
CA SER A 105 -7.61 4.51 10.99
C SER A 105 -8.84 5.00 10.22
N GLY A 106 -9.34 6.20 10.56
CA GLY A 106 -10.37 6.90 9.79
C GLY A 106 -9.82 7.81 8.68
N GLN A 107 -8.49 7.92 8.56
CA GLN A 107 -7.81 8.67 7.51
C GLN A 107 -8.07 8.08 6.13
N LEU A 108 -8.17 8.93 5.10
CA LEU A 108 -8.27 8.51 3.72
C LEU A 108 -6.89 8.11 3.17
N TYR A 109 -6.81 6.92 2.56
CA TYR A 109 -5.62 6.40 1.90
C TYR A 109 -5.98 5.90 0.49
N GLU A 110 -4.97 5.78 -0.36
CA GLU A 110 -5.02 5.09 -1.65
C GLU A 110 -3.76 4.23 -1.83
N HIS A 111 -3.64 3.43 -2.89
CA HIS A 111 -2.44 2.59 -3.10
C HIS A 111 -1.13 3.39 -3.10
N ALA A 112 -1.15 4.62 -3.62
CA ALA A 112 0.00 5.52 -3.62
C ALA A 112 0.39 6.00 -2.21
N SER A 113 -0.45 5.85 -1.18
CA SER A 113 -0.07 6.12 0.22
C SER A 113 1.09 5.21 0.68
N ILE A 114 1.24 4.00 0.13
CA ILE A 114 2.40 3.14 0.40
C ILE A 114 3.68 3.77 -0.18
N LEU A 115 3.58 4.38 -1.37
CA LEU A 115 4.70 5.11 -1.96
C LEU A 115 5.04 6.36 -1.13
N LYS A 116 4.03 7.12 -0.66
CA LYS A 116 4.26 8.23 0.28
C LYS A 116 5.01 7.76 1.53
N PHE A 117 4.59 6.64 2.12
CA PHE A 117 5.28 6.06 3.28
C PHE A 117 6.76 5.78 2.98
N ILE A 118 7.05 5.12 1.85
CA ILE A 118 8.42 4.80 1.40
C ILE A 118 9.22 6.11 1.18
N GLU A 119 8.64 7.08 0.50
CA GLU A 119 9.27 8.38 0.25
C GLU A 119 9.66 9.07 1.56
N ARG A 120 8.73 9.13 2.51
CA ARG A 120 8.95 9.73 3.83
C ARG A 120 9.99 8.95 4.62
N ARG A 121 9.94 7.61 4.60
CA ARG A 121 10.89 6.75 5.32
C ARG A 121 12.32 6.88 4.82
N PHE A 122 12.52 7.08 3.52
CA PHE A 122 13.84 7.12 2.89
C PHE A 122 14.28 8.52 2.45
N GLY A 123 13.48 9.56 2.70
CA GLY A 123 13.80 10.94 2.32
C GLY A 123 13.82 11.15 0.80
N LEU A 124 12.96 10.45 0.05
CA LEU A 124 12.89 10.53 -1.40
C LEU A 124 12.00 11.68 -1.86
N ARG A 125 12.18 12.11 -3.10
CA ARG A 125 11.25 13.00 -3.80
C ARG A 125 9.98 12.23 -4.18
N SER A 126 8.87 12.94 -4.37
CA SER A 126 7.62 12.27 -4.75
C SER A 126 7.72 11.54 -6.08
N LEU A 127 7.38 10.25 -6.04
CA LEU A 127 7.26 9.33 -7.15
C LEU A 127 5.87 9.45 -7.80
N ALA A 128 4.83 9.68 -7.01
CA ALA A 128 3.45 9.83 -7.51
C ALA A 128 3.28 11.08 -8.40
N SER A 129 3.94 12.19 -8.06
CA SER A 129 4.04 13.37 -8.94
C SER A 129 4.73 13.09 -10.28
N MET A 130 5.53 12.04 -10.42
CA MET A 130 6.16 11.73 -11.71
C MET A 130 5.19 11.00 -12.65
N ASN A 131 4.18 10.30 -12.13
CA ASN A 131 3.32 9.44 -12.95
C ASN A 131 2.48 10.22 -13.97
N HIS A 132 1.95 11.40 -13.59
CA HIS A 132 1.15 12.23 -14.49
C HIS A 132 1.95 12.82 -15.66
N GLN A 133 3.28 12.85 -15.58
CA GLN A 133 4.14 13.32 -16.66
C GLN A 133 4.25 12.28 -17.79
N PHE A 134 4.05 11.00 -17.48
CA PHE A 134 4.10 9.91 -18.45
C PHE A 134 2.72 9.54 -18.99
N ASP A 135 1.65 9.83 -18.24
CA ASP A 135 0.27 9.64 -18.71
C ASP A 135 -0.16 10.78 -19.64
N THR A 136 0.18 10.64 -20.93
CA THR A 136 -0.16 11.63 -21.97
C THR A 136 -1.44 11.28 -22.73
N SER A 137 -2.03 10.10 -22.50
CA SER A 137 -3.25 9.66 -23.18
C SER A 137 -3.88 8.46 -22.49
N THR A 138 -4.62 8.67 -21.41
CA THR A 138 -5.40 7.61 -20.75
C THR A 138 -6.49 7.10 -21.73
N PRO A 139 -6.44 5.84 -22.20
CA PRO A 139 -7.39 5.34 -23.20
C PRO A 139 -8.85 5.42 -22.71
N SER A 140 -9.77 5.78 -23.61
CA SER A 140 -11.17 6.01 -23.23
C SER A 140 -12.01 4.75 -22.97
N ARG A 141 -11.49 3.55 -23.27
CA ARG A 141 -12.31 2.33 -23.41
C ARG A 141 -13.09 1.95 -22.14
N TYR A 142 -12.72 2.46 -20.97
CA TYR A 142 -13.44 2.32 -19.71
C TYR A 142 -13.25 3.55 -18.81
N ASN A 143 -13.11 4.73 -19.42
CA ASN A 143 -12.76 5.95 -18.72
C ASN A 143 -13.94 6.91 -18.72
N ASP A 144 -14.74 6.88 -17.66
CA ASP A 144 -15.88 7.78 -17.51
C ASP A 144 -15.46 9.25 -17.47
N ALA A 145 -14.24 9.54 -16.98
CA ALA A 145 -13.67 10.88 -17.01
C ALA A 145 -13.33 11.36 -18.44
N ALA A 146 -13.29 10.47 -19.43
CA ALA A 146 -13.16 10.86 -20.83
C ALA A 146 -14.41 11.57 -21.36
N ALA A 147 -15.58 11.43 -20.72
CA ALA A 147 -16.81 12.12 -21.10
C ALA A 147 -17.12 12.03 -22.61
N GLY A 148 -16.96 10.82 -23.18
CA GLY A 148 -17.21 10.54 -24.59
C GLY A 148 -16.07 10.91 -25.57
N LYS A 149 -14.92 11.38 -25.07
CA LYS A 149 -13.72 11.64 -25.87
C LYS A 149 -12.90 10.37 -26.11
N THR A 150 -11.92 10.45 -27.02
CA THR A 150 -10.98 9.35 -27.34
C THR A 150 -9.95 9.09 -26.25
N ALA A 151 -9.74 10.06 -25.35
CA ALA A 151 -8.88 9.95 -24.19
C ALA A 151 -9.45 10.78 -23.03
N GLY A 152 -9.16 10.37 -21.80
CA GLY A 152 -9.46 11.15 -20.61
C GLY A 152 -8.45 12.27 -20.34
N PRO A 153 -8.75 13.17 -19.39
CA PRO A 153 -7.76 14.14 -18.91
C PRO A 153 -6.54 13.41 -18.32
N PRO A 154 -5.31 13.93 -18.28
CA PRO A 154 -4.24 13.27 -17.54
C PRO A 154 -4.63 13.05 -16.07
N ALA A 155 -4.27 11.90 -15.47
CA ALA A 155 -4.48 11.68 -14.04
C ALA A 155 -3.73 12.77 -13.25
N PRO A 156 -4.41 13.61 -12.43
CA PRO A 156 -3.72 14.69 -11.74
C PRO A 156 -2.86 14.17 -10.59
N PRO A 157 -1.78 14.87 -10.23
CA PRO A 157 -0.96 14.49 -9.08
C PRO A 157 -1.78 14.55 -7.78
N ARG A 158 -1.79 13.45 -7.02
CA ARG A 158 -2.49 13.33 -5.72
C ARG A 158 -1.56 13.39 -4.51
N ASP A 159 -0.26 13.41 -4.75
CA ASP A 159 0.77 13.41 -3.72
C ASP A 159 0.69 14.64 -2.80
N GLY A 160 0.37 15.81 -3.38
CA GLY A 160 0.17 17.06 -2.64
C GLY A 160 -1.17 17.19 -1.91
N LEU A 161 -2.10 16.23 -2.06
CA LEU A 161 -3.39 16.28 -1.36
C LEU A 161 -3.20 15.88 0.10
N THR A 162 -3.31 16.86 1.00
CA THR A 162 -3.15 16.68 2.46
C THR A 162 -4.23 15.80 3.08
N GLN A 163 -5.37 15.65 2.40
CA GLN A 163 -6.43 14.71 2.80
C GLN A 163 -6.06 13.23 2.57
N ILE A 164 -5.00 12.92 1.83
CA ILE A 164 -4.55 11.55 1.56
C ILE A 164 -3.31 11.26 2.41
N GLY A 165 -3.47 10.38 3.40
CA GLY A 165 -2.44 10.05 4.39
C GLY A 165 -1.25 9.29 3.81
N ASP A 166 -0.17 9.25 4.60
CA ASP A 166 1.11 8.60 4.26
C ASP A 166 1.44 7.37 5.12
N PHE A 167 0.46 6.90 5.90
CA PHE A 167 0.54 5.83 6.88
C PHE A 167 1.39 6.13 8.12
N LEU A 168 2.18 7.21 8.19
CA LEU A 168 2.91 7.52 9.43
C LEU A 168 1.95 7.80 10.60
N GLU A 169 0.71 8.20 10.31
CA GLU A 169 -0.33 8.48 11.31
C GLU A 169 -0.79 7.21 12.06
N VAL A 170 -0.54 6.01 11.51
CA VAL A 170 -0.88 4.75 12.18
C VAL A 170 0.23 4.23 13.10
N PHE A 171 1.41 4.85 13.08
CA PHE A 171 2.53 4.48 13.93
C PHE A 171 2.47 5.18 15.29
N ASP A 172 3.02 4.52 16.28
CA ASP A 172 3.35 5.10 17.57
C ASP A 172 4.70 4.55 18.03
N PHE A 173 5.75 5.25 17.63
CA PHE A 173 7.13 4.89 17.96
C PHE A 173 7.48 5.11 19.44
N SER A 174 6.58 5.69 20.24
CA SER A 174 6.79 5.86 21.68
C SER A 174 6.40 4.64 22.50
N GLN A 175 5.69 3.68 21.89
CA GLN A 175 5.22 2.46 22.57
C GLN A 175 6.35 1.50 22.95
N ASN A 176 7.57 1.71 22.46
CA ASN A 176 8.73 0.90 22.76
C ASN A 176 9.93 1.81 23.10
N GLY A 177 10.40 1.76 24.34
CA GLY A 177 11.48 2.62 24.83
C GLY A 177 12.86 2.33 24.24
N ASP A 178 13.01 1.21 23.52
CA ASP A 178 14.31 0.69 23.06
C ASP A 178 14.65 1.07 21.60
N TYR A 179 13.86 1.91 20.93
CA TYR A 179 14.14 2.31 19.54
C TYR A 179 13.59 3.70 19.17
N HIS A 180 14.47 4.54 18.63
CA HIS A 180 14.15 5.86 18.09
C HIS A 180 14.50 5.88 16.60
N PRO A 181 13.55 5.64 15.67
CA PRO A 181 13.87 5.76 14.26
C PRO A 181 14.21 7.22 13.94
N ASN A 182 15.34 7.45 13.29
CA ASN A 182 15.67 8.73 12.67
C ASN A 182 14.76 8.93 11.45
N LEU A 183 13.50 9.31 11.67
CA LEU A 183 12.63 9.76 10.60
C LEU A 183 13.11 11.15 10.15
N PRO A 184 13.29 11.40 8.85
CA PRO A 184 13.54 12.75 8.38
C PRO A 184 12.36 13.64 8.77
N SER A 185 12.66 14.83 9.29
CA SER A 185 11.67 15.83 9.64
C SER A 185 10.66 16.02 8.51
N ALA A 186 9.36 16.05 8.84
CA ALA A 186 8.34 16.38 7.86
C ALA A 186 8.67 17.72 7.18
N PRO A 187 8.66 17.82 5.84
CA PRO A 187 8.56 19.13 5.22
C PRO A 187 7.29 19.77 5.80
N GLY A 188 7.42 21.01 6.26
CA GLY A 188 6.44 21.68 7.09
C GLY A 188 5.00 21.52 6.61
N VAL A 189 4.11 21.34 7.58
CA VAL A 189 2.66 21.54 7.45
C VAL A 189 2.37 22.86 6.75
#